data_AF-A0A0G4KFW7-F1
#
_entry.id   AF-A0A0G4KFW7-F1
#
_cell.length_a   1.000
_cell.length_b   1.000
_cell.length_c   1.000
_cell.angle_alpha   90.00
_cell.angle_beta   90.00
_cell.angle_gamma   90.00
#
_symmetry.space_group_name_H-M   'P 1'
#
loop_
_entity.id
_entity.type
_entity.pdbx_description
1 polymer ?
#
loop_
_entity_poly.entity_id
_entity_poly.type
_entity_poly.pdbx_seq_one_letter_code
_entity_poly.pdbx_strand_id
1 'polypeptide(L)'
;MAIRGFKGEIDLLNKLKPVDRVISLFDYEMNDEKRSLTLLMEYGELDLNSLLRSRQNPETARFDPVFVRYYWKEMLECLLAVHNYDVVHSDLKPANFVLVKGCLKLIDFGIANAIQTDETVNVHRETQIGTPNYMSPESLMDFNASHGGRAAGRPKLMKLGKPSDVWSLGCILYQLVYGIPPFGHIANHLSRCQAIIDWDHAIEFPSRAVGGVLVPPSLLRTMKRCLNREVHLRPTCEELLHETDPFLYPVELHDKALPIDEELLGRIIQSVVTRCRERMPTEAEARSVWPGAYWQSVKKATDDSSKS
;
A
#
# COMPACT_ATOMS: atom_id res chain seq x y z
N MET A 1 22.39 -8.51 -25.75
CA MET A 1 20.97 -8.29 -25.46
C MET A 1 20.77 -8.09 -23.96
N ALA A 2 21.04 -9.05 -23.07
CA ALA A 2 20.92 -8.85 -21.61
C ALA A 2 21.80 -7.72 -21.03
N ILE A 3 23.04 -7.58 -21.51
CA ILE A 3 24.03 -6.59 -21.00
C ILE A 3 23.56 -5.12 -21.14
N ARG A 4 22.75 -4.78 -22.17
CA ARG A 4 22.22 -3.41 -22.34
C ARG A 4 21.19 -3.06 -21.25
N GLY A 5 20.37 -4.02 -20.83
CA GLY A 5 19.40 -3.85 -19.75
C GLY A 5 20.07 -3.50 -18.43
N PHE A 6 21.13 -4.23 -18.11
CA PHE A 6 21.92 -3.99 -16.89
C PHE A 6 22.67 -2.66 -16.91
N LYS A 7 23.10 -2.18 -18.09
CA LYS A 7 23.76 -0.86 -18.18
C LYS A 7 22.81 0.28 -17.79
N GLY A 8 21.56 0.23 -18.25
CA GLY A 8 20.55 1.23 -17.86
C GLY A 8 20.26 1.23 -16.35
N GLU A 9 20.29 0.06 -15.73
CA GLU A 9 20.13 -0.08 -14.29
C GLU A 9 21.34 0.44 -13.49
N ILE A 10 22.56 0.15 -13.94
CA ILE A 10 23.79 0.70 -13.34
C ILE A 10 23.79 2.23 -13.44
N ASP A 11 23.43 2.79 -14.60
CA ASP A 11 23.37 4.24 -14.79
C ASP A 11 22.34 4.88 -13.85
N LEU A 12 21.19 4.21 -13.64
CA LEU A 12 20.17 4.66 -12.69
C LEU A 12 20.66 4.58 -11.23
N LEU A 13 21.29 3.47 -10.83
CA LEU A 13 21.85 3.30 -9.49
C LEU A 13 22.93 4.35 -9.21
N ASN A 14 23.76 4.68 -10.20
CA ASN A 14 24.73 5.76 -10.10
C ASN A 14 24.07 7.14 -9.94
N LYS A 15 22.98 7.41 -10.66
CA LYS A 15 22.19 8.65 -10.50
C LYS A 15 21.56 8.74 -9.10
N LEU A 16 21.14 7.61 -8.54
CA LEU A 16 20.47 7.51 -7.23
C LEU A 16 21.43 7.27 -6.07
N LYS A 17 22.74 7.28 -6.29
CA LYS A 17 23.77 7.15 -5.25
C LYS A 17 23.60 8.07 -4.03
N PRO A 18 23.15 9.35 -4.13
CA PRO A 18 22.90 10.19 -2.96
C PRO A 18 21.61 9.86 -2.20
N VAL A 19 20.78 8.94 -2.70
CA VAL A 19 19.48 8.58 -2.13
C VAL A 19 19.65 7.44 -1.14
N ASP A 20 19.60 7.73 0.15
CA ASP A 20 19.80 6.71 1.20
C ASP A 20 18.75 5.58 1.17
N ARG A 21 17.56 5.85 0.62
CA ARG A 21 16.48 4.87 0.46
C ARG A 21 16.64 3.93 -0.74
N VAL A 22 17.77 3.97 -1.44
CA VAL A 22 18.13 3.06 -2.54
C VAL A 22 19.38 2.30 -2.16
N ILE A 23 19.45 1.01 -2.52
CA ILE A 23 20.61 0.19 -2.22
C ILE A 23 21.87 0.76 -2.88
N SER A 24 22.96 0.84 -2.12
CA SER A 24 24.19 1.46 -2.64
C SER A 24 24.91 0.52 -3.61
N LEU A 25 25.26 1.03 -4.80
CA LEU A 25 26.23 0.40 -5.71
C LEU A 25 27.62 0.99 -5.43
N PHE A 26 28.56 0.15 -5.03
CA PHE A 26 29.94 0.57 -4.74
C PHE A 26 30.83 0.48 -5.98
N ASP A 27 30.74 -0.61 -6.72
CA ASP A 27 31.55 -0.86 -7.92
C ASP A 27 30.87 -1.87 -8.86
N TYR A 28 31.28 -1.92 -10.11
CA TYR A 28 30.84 -2.94 -11.07
C TYR A 28 31.94 -3.30 -12.07
N GLU A 29 31.97 -4.56 -12.48
CA GLU A 29 32.89 -5.06 -13.50
C GLU A 29 32.11 -5.76 -14.61
N MET A 30 32.37 -5.38 -15.86
CA MET A 30 31.81 -6.03 -17.04
C MET A 30 32.92 -6.80 -17.75
N ASN A 31 32.76 -8.12 -17.86
CA ASN A 31 33.67 -8.99 -18.58
C ASN A 31 33.00 -9.48 -19.87
N ASP A 32 33.34 -8.85 -20.99
CA ASP A 32 32.73 -9.14 -22.30
C ASP A 32 33.09 -10.55 -22.81
N GLU A 33 34.30 -11.04 -22.51
CA GLU A 33 34.76 -12.37 -22.91
C GLU A 33 33.96 -13.48 -22.19
N LYS A 34 33.74 -13.32 -20.89
CA LYS A 34 32.97 -14.25 -20.05
C LYS A 34 31.46 -13.98 -20.08
N ARG A 35 31.03 -12.90 -20.72
CA ARG A 35 29.65 -12.40 -20.72
C ARG A 35 29.06 -12.28 -19.31
N SER A 36 29.87 -11.84 -18.35
CA SER A 36 29.47 -11.70 -16.95
C SER A 36 29.51 -10.25 -16.50
N LEU A 37 28.51 -9.85 -15.72
CA LEU A 37 28.48 -8.58 -14.99
C LEU A 37 28.53 -8.89 -13.49
N THR A 38 29.47 -8.27 -12.80
CA THR A 38 29.64 -8.37 -11.35
C THR A 38 29.30 -7.02 -10.73
N LEU A 39 28.47 -7.01 -9.68
CA LEU A 39 28.08 -5.80 -8.95
C LEU A 39 28.54 -5.93 -7.49
N LEU A 40 29.28 -4.94 -7.01
CA LEU A 40 29.61 -4.80 -5.60
C LEU A 40 28.62 -3.82 -4.96
N MET A 41 27.76 -4.33 -4.07
CA MET A 41 26.62 -3.60 -3.53
C MET A 41 26.59 -3.63 -1.99
N GLU A 42 25.83 -2.72 -1.41
CA GLU A 42 25.48 -2.73 0.00
C GLU A 42 24.75 -4.04 0.36
N TYR A 43 25.12 -4.62 1.49
CA TYR A 43 24.50 -5.84 2.01
C TYR A 43 23.25 -5.49 2.81
N GLY A 44 22.14 -6.14 2.47
CA GLY A 44 20.92 -6.08 3.25
C GLY A 44 20.59 -7.42 3.90
N GLU A 45 20.12 -7.38 5.14
CA GLU A 45 20.00 -8.57 5.98
C GLU A 45 18.80 -9.45 5.59
N LEU A 46 17.70 -8.84 5.14
CA LEU A 46 16.44 -9.55 4.86
C LEU A 46 15.57 -8.75 3.88
N ASP A 47 14.95 -9.40 2.91
CA ASP A 47 13.93 -8.77 2.06
C ASP A 47 12.52 -8.85 2.69
N LEU A 48 11.66 -7.87 2.39
CA LEU A 48 10.31 -7.77 2.95
C LEU A 48 9.43 -8.98 2.57
N ASN A 49 9.64 -9.62 1.42
CA ASN A 49 8.90 -10.83 1.04
C ASN A 49 9.22 -12.00 1.98
N SER A 50 10.49 -12.19 2.32
CA SER A 50 10.94 -13.18 3.30
C SER A 50 10.42 -12.85 4.70
N LEU A 51 10.42 -11.57 5.10
CA LEU A 51 9.83 -11.12 6.37
C LEU A 51 8.32 -11.43 6.43
N LEU A 52 7.57 -11.12 5.37
CA LEU A 52 6.14 -11.43 5.29
C LEU A 52 5.88 -12.93 5.44
N ARG A 53 6.59 -13.77 4.68
CA ARG A 53 6.45 -15.24 4.78
C ARG A 53 6.70 -15.76 6.19
N SER A 54 7.70 -15.23 6.89
CA SER A 54 8.02 -15.65 8.26
C SER A 54 6.88 -15.38 9.27
N ARG A 55 6.03 -14.40 8.98
CA ARG A 55 4.89 -13.99 9.83
C ARG A 55 3.56 -14.61 9.41
N GLN A 56 3.51 -15.30 8.26
CA GLN A 56 2.30 -15.87 7.67
C GLN A 56 2.05 -17.32 8.10
N ASN A 57 2.38 -17.68 9.35
CA ASN A 57 1.97 -18.97 9.90
C ASN A 57 0.43 -19.00 10.05
N PRO A 58 -0.31 -19.90 9.38
CA PRO A 58 -1.78 -19.92 9.43
C PRO A 58 -2.38 -20.01 10.83
N GLU A 59 -1.70 -20.66 11.77
CA GLU A 59 -2.19 -20.86 13.13
C GLU A 59 -1.96 -19.64 14.03
N THR A 60 -0.85 -18.92 13.82
CA THR A 60 -0.41 -17.85 14.73
C THR A 60 -0.44 -16.46 14.10
N ALA A 61 -0.68 -16.35 12.79
CA ALA A 61 -0.70 -15.06 12.12
C ALA A 61 -1.80 -14.17 12.70
N ARG A 62 -1.39 -12.95 13.05
CA ARG A 62 -2.24 -11.89 13.58
C ARG A 62 -1.82 -10.58 12.94
N PHE A 63 -2.80 -9.82 12.50
CA PHE A 63 -2.56 -8.45 12.04
C PHE A 63 -2.03 -7.60 13.20
N ASP A 64 -0.91 -6.92 12.93
CA ASP A 64 -0.21 -6.05 13.87
C ASP A 64 -0.17 -4.63 13.29
N PRO A 65 -1.00 -3.69 13.79
CA PRO A 65 -1.08 -2.35 13.22
C PRO A 65 0.21 -1.54 13.42
N VAL A 66 1.01 -1.84 14.45
CA VAL A 66 2.28 -1.13 14.68
C VAL A 66 3.31 -1.55 13.64
N PHE A 67 3.42 -2.87 13.41
CA PHE A 67 4.27 -3.42 12.35
C PHE A 67 3.87 -2.87 10.97
N VAL A 68 2.58 -2.91 10.64
CA VAL A 68 2.09 -2.43 9.34
C VAL A 68 2.33 -0.94 9.18
N ARG A 69 2.13 -0.13 10.24
CA ARG A 69 2.42 1.32 10.21
C ARG A 69 3.89 1.61 9.93
N TYR A 70 4.80 0.90 10.60
CA TYR A 70 6.24 1.09 10.42
C TYR A 70 6.66 0.80 8.98
N TYR A 71 6.35 -0.40 8.47
CA TYR A 71 6.74 -0.78 7.12
C TYR A 71 5.99 -0.01 6.04
N TRP A 72 4.76 0.42 6.29
CA TRP A 72 4.04 1.33 5.40
C TRP A 72 4.77 2.66 5.23
N LYS A 73 5.20 3.27 6.34
CA LYS A 73 5.99 4.51 6.32
C LYS A 73 7.32 4.31 5.58
N GLU A 74 8.07 3.25 5.91
CA GLU A 74 9.35 2.93 5.28
C GLU A 74 9.24 2.73 3.77
N MET A 75 8.20 2.01 3.30
CA MET A 75 7.94 1.82 1.86
C MET A 75 7.58 3.13 1.15
N LEU A 76 6.77 3.98 1.79
CA LEU A 76 6.41 5.30 1.25
C LEU A 76 7.61 6.23 1.14
N GLU A 77 8.49 6.25 2.15
CA GLU A 77 9.70 7.06 2.12
C GLU A 77 10.67 6.59 1.04
N CYS A 78 10.78 5.28 0.83
CA CYS A 78 11.53 4.75 -0.30
C CYS A 78 10.98 5.22 -1.64
N LEU A 79 9.66 5.12 -1.81
CA LEU A 79 9.02 5.48 -3.07
C LEU A 79 9.09 6.98 -3.34
N LEU A 80 8.83 7.81 -2.32
CA LEU A 80 8.96 9.26 -2.40
C LEU A 80 10.39 9.66 -2.81
N ALA A 81 11.40 9.02 -2.22
CA ALA A 81 12.79 9.34 -2.49
C ALA A 81 13.17 9.13 -3.96
N VAL A 82 12.68 8.06 -4.61
CA VAL A 82 12.94 7.82 -6.04
C VAL A 82 12.03 8.66 -6.94
N HIS A 83 10.79 8.92 -6.51
CA HIS A 83 9.85 9.82 -7.20
C HIS A 83 10.38 11.26 -7.27
N ASN A 84 11.13 11.73 -6.27
CA ASN A 84 11.79 13.05 -6.28
C ASN A 84 12.90 13.17 -7.33
N TYR A 85 13.39 12.05 -7.88
CA TYR A 85 14.35 12.01 -8.98
C TYR A 85 13.70 11.71 -10.33
N ASP A 86 12.36 11.80 -10.39
CA ASP A 86 11.51 11.44 -11.53
C ASP A 86 11.71 10.01 -12.03
N VAL A 87 11.97 9.10 -11.10
CA VAL A 87 12.09 7.67 -11.37
C VAL A 87 10.78 6.99 -11.00
N VAL A 88 10.25 6.19 -11.91
CA VAL A 88 9.09 5.31 -11.68
C VAL A 88 9.62 3.88 -11.67
N HIS A 89 9.25 3.09 -10.67
CA HIS A 89 9.79 1.73 -10.52
C HIS A 89 9.05 0.71 -11.40
N SER A 90 7.73 0.82 -11.54
CA SER A 90 6.84 0.03 -12.42
C SER A 90 6.70 -1.49 -12.15
N ASP A 91 7.52 -2.07 -11.28
CA ASP A 91 7.46 -3.50 -10.91
C ASP A 91 7.65 -3.70 -9.40
N LEU A 92 7.02 -2.87 -8.57
CA LEU A 92 7.13 -2.99 -7.11
C LEU A 92 6.44 -4.26 -6.60
N LYS A 93 7.20 -5.03 -5.82
CA LYS A 93 6.75 -6.20 -5.06
C LYS A 93 7.51 -6.25 -3.72
N PRO A 94 7.07 -7.04 -2.72
CA PRO A 94 7.76 -7.10 -1.43
C PRO A 94 9.25 -7.47 -1.54
N ALA A 95 9.64 -8.23 -2.57
CA ALA A 95 11.05 -8.60 -2.76
C ALA A 95 11.96 -7.43 -3.16
N ASN A 96 11.41 -6.29 -3.62
CA ASN A 96 12.18 -5.09 -3.96
C ASN A 96 12.56 -4.23 -2.74
N PHE A 97 12.01 -4.54 -1.56
CA PHE A 97 12.34 -3.83 -0.33
C PHE A 97 13.27 -4.69 0.51
N VAL A 98 14.49 -4.21 0.70
CA VAL A 98 15.50 -4.89 1.51
C VAL A 98 15.77 -4.10 2.76
N LEU A 99 15.78 -4.78 3.90
CA LEU A 99 16.18 -4.22 5.18
C LEU A 99 17.70 -4.06 5.21
N VAL A 100 18.16 -2.87 5.58
CA VAL A 100 19.57 -2.54 5.80
C VAL A 100 19.65 -1.76 7.10
N LYS A 101 20.25 -2.36 8.14
CA LYS A 101 20.42 -1.72 9.46
C LYS A 101 19.13 -1.13 10.06
N GLY A 102 17.99 -1.79 9.81
CA GLY A 102 16.68 -1.38 10.30
C GLY A 102 15.87 -0.48 9.36
N CYS A 103 16.44 0.00 8.26
CA CYS A 103 15.76 0.82 7.27
C CYS A 103 15.43 0.01 6.02
N LEU A 104 14.27 0.23 5.39
CA LEU A 104 14.04 -0.29 4.04
C LEU A 104 14.82 0.53 3.01
N LYS A 105 15.36 -0.18 2.02
CA LYS A 105 15.93 0.35 0.79
C LYS A 105 15.36 -0.38 -0.42
N LEU A 106 15.17 0.37 -1.51
CA LEU A 106 14.73 -0.19 -2.79
C LEU A 106 15.88 -0.85 -3.56
N ILE A 107 15.56 -1.96 -4.21
CA ILE A 107 16.41 -2.68 -5.16
C ILE A 107 15.66 -2.93 -6.47
N ASP A 108 16.41 -3.19 -7.55
CA ASP A 108 15.92 -3.69 -8.85
C ASP A 108 14.80 -2.83 -9.46
N PHE A 109 15.18 -1.80 -10.22
CA PHE A 109 14.27 -0.80 -10.78
C PHE A 109 13.47 -1.27 -12.02
N GLY A 110 13.37 -2.57 -12.28
CA GLY A 110 12.55 -3.12 -13.36
C GLY A 110 12.99 -2.74 -14.79
N ILE A 111 14.07 -1.97 -14.95
CA ILE A 111 14.61 -1.52 -16.25
C ILE A 111 15.00 -2.73 -17.11
N ALA A 112 15.58 -3.75 -16.49
CA ALA A 112 15.94 -4.99 -17.18
C ALA A 112 14.71 -5.73 -17.74
N ASN A 113 13.55 -5.65 -17.06
CA ASN A 113 12.30 -6.27 -17.50
C ASN A 113 11.65 -5.49 -18.66
N ALA A 114 11.72 -4.15 -18.63
CA ALA A 114 11.22 -3.30 -19.72
C ALA A 114 11.97 -3.55 -21.04
N ILE A 115 13.29 -3.67 -20.98
CA ILE A 115 14.14 -3.89 -22.17
C ILE A 115 13.98 -5.30 -22.76
N GLN A 116 13.79 -6.33 -21.91
CA GLN A 116 13.43 -7.66 -22.39
C GLN A 116 12.05 -7.67 -23.08
N THR A 117 11.13 -6.82 -22.64
CA THR A 117 9.78 -6.71 -23.23
C THR A 117 9.79 -5.99 -24.59
N ASP A 118 10.75 -5.13 -24.89
CA ASP A 118 10.81 -4.47 -26.21
C ASP A 118 11.41 -5.37 -27.30
N GLU A 119 12.30 -6.32 -26.97
CA GLU A 119 13.09 -7.06 -27.98
C GLU A 119 12.60 -8.49 -28.29
N THR A 120 11.76 -9.13 -27.46
CA THR A 120 11.28 -10.51 -27.70
C THR A 120 9.79 -10.58 -28.03
N VAL A 121 9.42 -10.01 -29.17
CA VAL A 121 8.07 -10.15 -29.75
C VAL A 121 7.95 -11.56 -30.32
N ASN A 122 6.95 -12.30 -29.83
CA ASN A 122 6.47 -13.61 -30.29
C ASN A 122 7.11 -14.87 -29.66
N VAL A 123 6.26 -15.66 -29.02
CA VAL A 123 6.34 -17.12 -28.76
C VAL A 123 6.71 -17.59 -27.33
N HIS A 124 7.45 -16.86 -26.49
CA HIS A 124 7.83 -17.35 -25.13
C HIS A 124 7.12 -16.67 -23.95
N ARG A 125 6.14 -15.78 -24.19
CA ARG A 125 5.60 -14.88 -23.15
C ARG A 125 4.53 -15.47 -22.21
N GLU A 126 3.95 -16.62 -22.52
CA GLU A 126 2.91 -17.22 -21.66
C GLU A 126 3.46 -17.81 -20.34
N THR A 127 4.77 -18.08 -20.26
CA THR A 127 5.43 -18.71 -19.10
C THR A 127 6.28 -17.76 -18.25
N GLN A 128 6.48 -16.51 -18.67
CA GLN A 128 7.43 -15.58 -18.04
C GLN A 128 6.78 -14.32 -17.42
N ILE A 129 5.45 -14.20 -17.47
CA ILE A 129 4.74 -13.19 -16.69
C ILE A 129 4.65 -13.72 -15.26
N GLY A 130 5.54 -13.22 -14.38
CA GLY A 130 5.41 -13.45 -12.95
C GLY A 130 3.99 -13.14 -12.45
N THR A 131 3.60 -13.69 -11.31
CA THR A 131 2.22 -13.53 -10.80
C THR A 131 1.87 -12.02 -10.66
N PRO A 132 0.87 -11.49 -11.39
CA PRO A 132 0.59 -10.05 -11.53
C PRO A 132 -0.09 -9.45 -10.29
N ASN A 133 0.28 -9.92 -9.10
CA ASN A 133 -0.34 -9.58 -7.82
C ASN A 133 -0.22 -8.09 -7.47
N TYR A 134 0.74 -7.39 -8.05
CA TYR A 134 1.06 -5.99 -7.74
C TYR A 134 0.97 -5.07 -8.96
N MET A 135 0.62 -5.58 -10.14
CA MET A 135 0.52 -4.77 -11.36
C MET A 135 -0.73 -3.89 -11.32
N SER A 136 -0.58 -2.65 -11.77
CA SER A 136 -1.70 -1.70 -11.89
C SER A 136 -2.56 -1.97 -13.13
N PRO A 137 -3.82 -1.51 -13.15
CA PRO A 137 -4.70 -1.64 -14.31
C PRO A 137 -4.10 -1.02 -15.57
N GLU A 138 -3.51 0.18 -15.46
CA GLU A 138 -2.86 0.85 -16.58
C GLU A 138 -1.63 0.11 -17.09
N SER A 139 -0.85 -0.53 -16.20
CA SER A 139 0.28 -1.36 -16.62
C SER A 139 -0.20 -2.51 -17.50
N LEU A 140 -1.23 -3.24 -17.05
CA LEU A 140 -1.79 -4.37 -17.82
C LEU A 140 -2.42 -3.93 -19.15
N MET A 141 -3.05 -2.75 -19.20
CA MET A 141 -3.62 -2.22 -20.43
C MET A 141 -2.55 -1.80 -21.44
N ASP A 142 -1.45 -1.21 -20.98
CA ASP A 142 -0.29 -0.87 -21.82
C ASP A 142 0.35 -2.13 -22.42
N PHE A 143 0.54 -3.20 -21.63
CA PHE A 143 1.06 -4.49 -22.12
C PHE A 143 0.15 -5.15 -23.17
N ASN A 144 -1.17 -5.08 -22.98
CA ASN A 144 -2.15 -5.68 -23.89
C ASN A 144 -2.32 -4.87 -25.19
N ALA A 145 -2.18 -3.55 -25.14
CA ALA A 145 -2.24 -2.68 -26.32
C ALA A 145 -1.07 -2.92 -27.30
N SER A 146 0.06 -3.47 -26.83
CA SER A 146 1.18 -3.87 -27.68
C SER A 146 0.87 -5.12 -28.54
N HIS A 147 -0.19 -5.87 -28.23
CA HIS A 147 -0.57 -7.13 -28.89
C HIS A 147 -1.89 -7.04 -29.70
N GLY A 148 -2.59 -5.90 -29.68
CA GLY A 148 -3.85 -5.70 -30.39
C GLY A 148 -3.82 -4.44 -31.24
N GLY A 149 -4.15 -4.55 -32.52
CA GLY A 149 -4.25 -3.42 -33.44
C GLY A 149 -5.06 -2.27 -32.83
N ARG A 150 -4.53 -1.04 -32.93
CA ARG A 150 -5.10 0.20 -32.39
C ARG A 150 -6.60 0.28 -32.68
N ALA A 151 -7.44 0.02 -31.68
CA ALA A 151 -8.85 0.32 -31.75
C ALA A 151 -9.03 1.84 -31.61
N ALA A 152 -9.43 2.50 -32.69
CA ALA A 152 -9.70 3.94 -32.71
C ALA A 152 -10.86 4.27 -31.75
N GLY A 153 -10.63 5.19 -30.81
CA GLY A 153 -11.68 5.74 -29.94
C GLY A 153 -11.48 5.54 -28.43
N ARG A 154 -10.46 4.80 -27.97
CA ARG A 154 -10.11 4.76 -26.54
C ARG A 154 -9.22 5.95 -26.16
N PRO A 155 -9.43 6.57 -24.99
CA PRO A 155 -8.59 7.67 -24.53
C PRO A 155 -7.12 7.25 -24.51
N LYS A 156 -6.27 8.21 -24.86
CA LYS A 156 -4.81 8.08 -24.97
C LYS A 156 -4.27 7.29 -23.78
N LEU A 157 -3.70 6.10 -24.04
CA LEU A 157 -3.01 5.26 -23.05
C LEU A 157 -2.15 6.16 -22.16
N MET A 158 -2.49 6.16 -20.87
CA MET A 158 -1.90 7.05 -19.88
C MET A 158 -0.51 6.49 -19.57
N LYS A 159 0.55 7.21 -19.95
CA LYS A 159 1.94 6.83 -19.68
C LYS A 159 2.04 6.30 -18.23
N LEU A 160 2.58 5.09 -18.05
CA LEU A 160 2.97 4.59 -16.72
C LEU A 160 3.69 5.71 -15.96
N GLY A 161 3.20 6.00 -14.76
CA GLY A 161 3.69 7.11 -13.95
C GLY A 161 3.75 6.74 -12.47
N LYS A 162 4.18 7.70 -11.65
CA LYS A 162 4.24 7.60 -10.18
C LYS A 162 2.98 6.97 -9.54
N PRO A 163 1.75 7.22 -10.01
CA PRO A 163 0.55 6.55 -9.46
C PRO A 163 0.47 5.03 -9.66
N SER A 164 1.19 4.47 -10.63
CA SER A 164 1.29 3.02 -10.85
C SER A 164 2.00 2.35 -9.69
N ASP A 165 3.11 2.94 -9.24
CA ASP A 165 3.84 2.47 -8.06
C ASP A 165 2.99 2.56 -6.78
N VAL A 166 2.13 3.58 -6.66
CA VAL A 166 1.20 3.73 -5.53
C VAL A 166 0.18 2.60 -5.49
N TRP A 167 -0.30 2.13 -6.65
CA TRP A 167 -1.15 0.93 -6.70
C TRP A 167 -0.40 -0.30 -6.21
N SER A 168 0.82 -0.52 -6.69
CA SER A 168 1.65 -1.65 -6.27
C SER A 168 1.91 -1.64 -4.76
N LEU A 169 2.24 -0.48 -4.18
CA LEU A 169 2.33 -0.29 -2.73
C LEU A 169 1.00 -0.57 -2.03
N GLY A 170 -0.13 -0.16 -2.61
CA GLY A 170 -1.47 -0.48 -2.12
C GLY A 170 -1.73 -2.00 -2.06
N CYS A 171 -1.26 -2.76 -3.06
CA CYS A 171 -1.33 -4.22 -3.06
C CYS A 171 -0.47 -4.84 -1.95
N ILE A 172 0.73 -4.31 -1.70
CA ILE A 172 1.62 -4.76 -0.61
C ILE A 172 1.01 -4.43 0.75
N LEU A 173 0.43 -3.23 0.92
CA LEU A 173 -0.28 -2.83 2.13
C LEU A 173 -1.49 -3.74 2.39
N TYR A 174 -2.25 -4.07 1.35
CA TYR A 174 -3.36 -5.02 1.45
C TYR A 174 -2.85 -6.40 1.91
N GLN A 175 -1.74 -6.89 1.36
CA GLN A 175 -1.14 -8.15 1.78
C GLN A 175 -0.64 -8.12 3.24
N LEU A 176 -0.09 -7.00 3.69
CA LEU A 176 0.30 -6.79 5.09
C LEU A 176 -0.89 -6.90 6.06
N VAL A 177 -2.08 -6.49 5.62
CA VAL A 177 -3.32 -6.50 6.42
C VAL A 177 -4.02 -7.86 6.35
N TYR A 178 -4.22 -8.40 5.15
CA TYR A 178 -5.07 -9.58 4.91
C TYR A 178 -4.29 -10.87 4.61
N GLY A 179 -2.96 -10.82 4.57
CA GLY A 179 -2.09 -11.97 4.33
C GLY A 179 -1.95 -12.37 2.86
N ILE A 180 -2.86 -11.94 1.99
CA ILE A 180 -2.80 -12.15 0.54
C ILE A 180 -2.96 -10.81 -0.19
N PRO A 181 -2.37 -10.65 -1.39
CA PRO A 181 -2.68 -9.51 -2.28
C PRO A 181 -4.17 -9.47 -2.64
N PRO A 182 -4.72 -8.32 -3.08
CA PRO A 182 -6.17 -8.14 -3.28
C PRO A 182 -6.78 -9.15 -4.27
N PHE A 183 -6.04 -9.51 -5.33
CA PHE A 183 -6.44 -10.50 -6.31
C PHE A 183 -5.71 -11.85 -6.16
N GLY A 184 -5.03 -12.06 -5.03
CA GLY A 184 -4.24 -13.27 -4.75
C GLY A 184 -5.09 -14.54 -4.65
N HIS A 185 -6.38 -14.39 -4.33
CA HIS A 185 -7.34 -15.49 -4.25
C HIS A 185 -7.73 -16.07 -5.63
N ILE A 186 -7.54 -15.31 -6.71
CA ILE A 186 -7.82 -15.78 -8.08
C ILE A 186 -6.61 -16.59 -8.55
N ALA A 187 -6.73 -17.92 -8.67
CA ALA A 187 -5.59 -18.77 -9.03
C ALA A 187 -5.11 -18.58 -10.49
N ASN A 188 -6.06 -18.47 -11.43
CA ASN A 188 -5.75 -18.33 -12.86
C ASN A 188 -5.19 -16.94 -13.18
N HIS A 189 -4.02 -16.89 -13.83
CA HIS A 189 -3.33 -15.63 -14.15
C HIS A 189 -4.14 -14.72 -15.07
N LEU A 190 -4.77 -15.26 -16.12
CA LEU A 190 -5.56 -14.49 -17.08
C LEU A 190 -6.82 -13.91 -16.40
N SER A 191 -7.53 -14.72 -15.63
CA SER A 191 -8.69 -14.26 -14.84
C SER A 191 -8.30 -13.19 -13.83
N ARG A 192 -7.12 -13.31 -13.21
CA ARG A 192 -6.59 -12.29 -12.30
C ARG A 192 -6.34 -10.97 -13.03
N CYS A 193 -5.67 -11.01 -14.17
CA CYS A 193 -5.45 -9.82 -15.00
C CYS A 193 -6.78 -9.17 -15.42
N GLN A 194 -7.77 -9.98 -15.82
CA GLN A 194 -9.12 -9.51 -16.17
C GLN A 194 -9.79 -8.79 -14.98
N ALA A 195 -9.75 -9.38 -13.79
CA ALA A 195 -10.32 -8.76 -12.58
C ALA A 195 -9.63 -7.43 -12.20
N ILE A 196 -8.32 -7.31 -12.41
CA ILE A 196 -7.58 -6.06 -12.16
C ILE A 196 -8.10 -4.93 -13.07
N ILE A 197 -8.34 -5.23 -14.36
CA ILE A 197 -8.79 -4.25 -15.36
C ILE A 197 -10.31 -4.13 -15.50
N ASP A 198 -11.07 -4.82 -14.66
CA ASP A 198 -12.54 -4.78 -14.64
C ASP A 198 -13.02 -3.77 -13.57
N TRP A 199 -13.66 -2.68 -14.01
CA TRP A 199 -14.18 -1.65 -13.11
C TRP A 199 -15.40 -2.11 -12.32
N ASP A 200 -16.14 -3.10 -12.82
CA ASP A 200 -17.30 -3.68 -12.14
C ASP A 200 -16.86 -4.72 -11.10
N HIS A 201 -15.62 -5.21 -11.17
CA HIS A 201 -15.05 -6.09 -10.16
C HIS A 201 -14.67 -5.30 -8.90
N ALA A 202 -15.48 -5.43 -7.84
CA ALA A 202 -15.23 -4.81 -6.55
C ALA A 202 -14.05 -5.47 -5.82
N ILE A 203 -13.13 -4.66 -5.28
CA ILE A 203 -12.10 -5.14 -4.35
C ILE A 203 -12.71 -5.22 -2.96
N GLU A 204 -12.59 -6.38 -2.31
CA GLU A 204 -13.10 -6.57 -0.95
C GLU A 204 -12.16 -5.95 0.09
N PHE A 205 -12.72 -5.21 1.04
CA PHE A 205 -11.99 -4.64 2.19
C PHE A 205 -12.68 -5.03 3.51
N PRO A 206 -12.52 -6.28 3.98
CA PRO A 206 -13.13 -6.74 5.22
C PRO A 206 -12.76 -5.85 6.42
N SER A 207 -13.70 -5.63 7.34
CA SER A 207 -13.42 -4.86 8.57
C SER A 207 -12.49 -5.57 9.54
N ARG A 208 -12.27 -6.89 9.37
CA ARG A 208 -11.38 -7.71 10.18
C ARG A 208 -10.26 -8.29 9.31
N ALA A 209 -9.03 -8.12 9.77
CA ALA A 209 -7.81 -8.60 9.16
C ALA A 209 -7.47 -10.04 9.60
N VAL A 210 -6.27 -10.50 9.21
CA VAL A 210 -5.75 -11.81 9.61
C VAL A 210 -5.85 -12.01 11.12
N GLY A 211 -6.50 -13.11 11.51
CA GLY A 211 -6.74 -13.45 12.91
C GLY A 211 -7.85 -12.67 13.60
N GLY A 212 -8.75 -12.05 12.84
CA GLY A 212 -9.99 -11.44 13.35
C GLY A 212 -9.80 -10.06 13.96
N VAL A 213 -8.61 -9.46 13.86
CA VAL A 213 -8.30 -8.14 14.43
C VAL A 213 -9.00 -7.04 13.61
N LEU A 214 -9.60 -6.06 14.28
CA LEU A 214 -10.26 -4.94 13.60
C LEU A 214 -9.25 -4.10 12.81
N VAL A 215 -9.56 -3.78 11.56
CA VAL A 215 -8.75 -2.89 10.74
C VAL A 215 -9.07 -1.43 11.08
N PRO A 216 -8.08 -0.58 11.38
CA PRO A 216 -8.32 0.85 11.58
C PRO A 216 -9.05 1.48 10.39
N PRO A 217 -10.12 2.27 10.59
CA PRO A 217 -10.85 2.92 9.50
C PRO A 217 -9.98 3.83 8.62
N SER A 218 -8.97 4.47 9.22
CA SER A 218 -7.95 5.24 8.51
C SER A 218 -7.17 4.39 7.52
N LEU A 219 -6.71 3.21 7.95
CA LEU A 219 -5.98 2.26 7.10
C LEU A 219 -6.86 1.72 5.96
N LEU A 220 -8.14 1.40 6.23
CA LEU A 220 -9.09 1.01 5.18
C LEU A 220 -9.25 2.10 4.12
N ARG A 221 -9.37 3.36 4.54
CA ARG A 221 -9.46 4.52 3.63
C ARG A 221 -8.20 4.63 2.78
N THR A 222 -7.02 4.50 3.40
CA THR A 222 -5.73 4.57 2.70
C THR A 222 -5.61 3.46 1.65
N MET A 223 -5.93 2.20 2.00
CA MET A 223 -5.93 1.10 1.03
C MET A 223 -6.89 1.34 -0.14
N LYS A 224 -8.12 1.79 0.14
CA LYS A 224 -9.12 2.12 -0.90
C LYS A 224 -8.65 3.23 -1.85
N ARG A 225 -7.98 4.26 -1.32
CA ARG A 225 -7.41 5.35 -2.12
C ARG A 225 -6.26 4.86 -3.02
N CYS A 226 -5.36 4.03 -2.51
CA CYS A 226 -4.24 3.50 -3.29
C CYS A 226 -4.71 2.52 -4.38
N LEU A 227 -5.71 1.68 -4.07
CA LEU A 227 -6.28 0.68 -4.98
C LEU A 227 -7.46 1.22 -5.81
N ASN A 228 -7.47 2.52 -6.09
CA ASN A 228 -8.46 3.12 -6.99
C ASN A 228 -8.03 2.88 -8.45
N ARG A 229 -8.91 2.33 -9.29
CA ARG A 229 -8.58 2.09 -10.71
C ARG A 229 -8.39 3.40 -11.49
N GLU A 230 -9.06 4.46 -11.07
CA GLU A 230 -8.87 5.81 -11.61
C GLU A 230 -7.54 6.40 -11.13
N VAL A 231 -6.56 6.40 -12.02
CA VAL A 231 -5.16 6.79 -11.74
C VAL A 231 -5.06 8.17 -11.10
N HIS A 232 -5.89 9.13 -11.54
CA HIS A 232 -5.90 10.51 -11.06
C HIS A 232 -6.56 10.69 -9.68
N LEU A 233 -7.25 9.66 -9.17
CA LEU A 233 -7.82 9.65 -7.82
C LEU A 233 -6.88 9.01 -6.79
N ARG A 234 -5.77 8.40 -7.25
CA ARG A 234 -4.76 7.85 -6.35
C ARG A 234 -3.94 8.98 -5.72
N PRO A 235 -3.62 8.86 -4.43
CA PRO A 235 -2.82 9.87 -3.75
C PRO A 235 -1.35 9.84 -4.19
N THR A 236 -0.63 10.92 -3.93
CA THR A 236 0.84 10.91 -4.04
C THR A 236 1.48 10.39 -2.75
N CYS A 237 2.78 10.07 -2.81
CA CYS A 237 3.53 9.65 -1.61
C CYS A 237 3.60 10.77 -0.56
N GLU A 238 3.69 12.04 -0.98
CA GLU A 238 3.66 13.21 -0.10
C GLU A 238 2.33 13.31 0.65
N GLU A 239 1.20 13.11 -0.04
CA GLU A 239 -0.13 13.11 0.58
C GLU A 239 -0.29 11.95 1.58
N LEU A 240 0.31 10.80 1.30
CA LEU A 240 0.26 9.61 2.17
C LEU A 240 1.19 9.72 3.38
N LEU A 241 2.30 10.46 3.28
CA LEU A 241 3.25 10.70 4.37
C LEU A 241 2.93 11.93 5.22
N HIS A 242 1.91 12.69 4.83
CA HIS A 242 1.54 13.94 5.50
C HIS A 242 1.23 13.70 6.99
N GLU A 243 1.64 14.62 7.85
CA GLU A 243 1.50 14.52 9.33
C GLU A 243 0.05 14.43 9.81
N THR A 244 -0.91 14.75 8.94
CA THR A 244 -2.34 14.60 9.23
C THR A 244 -2.88 13.20 8.92
N ASP A 245 -2.09 12.28 8.38
CA ASP A 245 -2.54 10.91 8.14
C ASP A 245 -2.80 10.20 9.49
N PRO A 246 -4.06 9.84 9.80
CA PRO A 246 -4.42 9.33 11.11
C PRO A 246 -3.98 7.88 11.34
N PHE A 247 -3.49 7.17 10.32
CA PHE A 247 -2.90 5.85 10.51
C PHE A 247 -1.42 5.96 10.85
N LEU A 248 -0.65 6.80 10.15
CA LEU A 248 0.77 7.05 10.42
C LEU A 248 0.99 7.86 11.70
N TYR A 249 0.15 8.86 11.92
CA TYR A 249 0.21 9.77 13.07
C TYR A 249 -1.12 9.69 13.84
N PRO A 250 -1.34 8.58 14.58
CA PRO A 250 -2.55 8.43 15.38
C PRO A 250 -2.61 9.54 16.43
N VAL A 251 -3.77 10.20 16.53
CA VAL A 251 -4.00 11.21 17.57
C VAL A 251 -4.17 10.50 18.90
N GLU A 252 -3.31 10.79 19.86
CA GLU A 252 -3.54 10.41 21.26
C GLU A 252 -4.68 11.25 21.81
N LEU A 253 -5.79 10.60 22.15
CA LEU A 253 -6.87 11.23 22.88
C LEU A 253 -6.39 11.46 24.32
N HIS A 254 -6.55 12.69 24.82
CA HIS A 254 -6.35 12.98 26.24
C HIS A 254 -7.22 12.05 27.10
N ASP A 255 -6.78 11.71 28.32
CA ASP A 255 -7.53 10.87 29.29
C ASP A 255 -8.95 11.36 29.61
N LYS A 256 -9.24 12.63 29.30
CA LYS A 256 -10.53 13.31 29.47
C LYS A 256 -11.31 13.47 28.17
N ALA A 257 -10.90 12.82 27.08
CA ALA A 257 -11.61 12.80 25.80
C ALA A 257 -12.23 11.42 25.59
N LEU A 258 -13.44 11.38 25.02
CA LEU A 258 -14.11 10.15 24.60
C LEU A 258 -14.31 10.19 23.09
N PRO A 259 -14.00 9.11 22.36
CA PRO A 259 -14.36 9.03 20.96
C PRO A 259 -15.88 8.94 20.83
N ILE A 260 -16.48 9.83 20.05
CA ILE A 260 -17.92 9.84 19.76
C ILE A 260 -18.08 9.77 18.25
N ASP A 261 -18.73 8.70 17.78
CA ASP A 261 -19.17 8.58 16.38
C ASP A 261 -20.60 9.12 16.20
N GLU A 262 -21.07 9.21 14.96
CA GLU A 262 -22.38 9.77 14.62
C GLU A 262 -23.53 8.98 15.25
N GLU A 263 -23.42 7.65 15.32
CA GLU A 263 -24.44 6.79 15.90
C GLU A 263 -24.55 7.03 17.41
N LEU A 264 -23.42 7.05 18.12
CA LEU A 264 -23.37 7.34 19.55
C LEU A 264 -23.86 8.77 19.83
N LEU A 265 -23.48 9.75 19.00
CA LEU A 265 -23.99 11.11 19.12
C LEU A 265 -25.51 11.15 18.95
N GLY A 266 -26.05 10.45 17.97
CA GLY A 266 -27.50 10.31 17.76
C GLY A 266 -28.20 9.71 18.97
N ARG A 267 -27.65 8.64 19.56
CA ARG A 267 -28.16 8.03 20.80
C ARG A 267 -28.12 9.00 21.98
N ILE A 268 -27.04 9.78 22.12
CA ILE A 268 -26.90 10.81 23.17
C ILE A 268 -28.00 11.86 23.00
N ILE A 269 -28.15 12.43 21.80
CA ILE A 269 -29.16 13.46 21.49
C ILE A 269 -30.58 12.92 21.77
N GLN A 270 -30.89 11.70 21.30
CA GLN A 270 -32.19 11.09 21.52
C GLN A 270 -32.48 10.89 23.02
N SER A 271 -31.48 10.46 23.80
CA SER A 271 -31.62 10.34 25.25
C SER A 271 -31.90 11.68 25.93
N VAL A 272 -31.18 12.73 25.54
CA VAL A 272 -31.39 14.10 26.05
C VAL A 272 -32.81 14.60 25.72
N VAL A 273 -33.25 14.44 24.47
CA VAL A 273 -34.59 14.86 24.03
C VAL A 273 -35.68 14.13 24.80
N THR A 274 -35.58 12.81 24.99
CA THR A 274 -36.55 12.03 25.77
C THR A 274 -36.62 12.54 27.21
N ARG A 275 -35.47 12.79 27.85
CA ARG A 275 -35.43 13.27 29.23
C ARG A 275 -36.02 14.68 29.37
N CYS A 276 -35.79 15.56 28.41
CA CYS A 276 -36.39 16.89 28.38
C CYS A 276 -37.91 16.86 28.16
N ARG A 277 -38.45 15.85 27.45
CA ARG A 277 -39.91 15.65 27.32
C ARG A 277 -40.54 15.26 28.66
N GLU A 278 -39.84 14.50 29.49
CA GLU A 278 -40.28 14.15 30.84
C GLU A 278 -40.17 15.35 31.79
N ARG A 279 -39.01 16.03 31.78
CA ARG A 279 -38.76 17.24 32.59
C ARG A 279 -37.62 18.05 32.01
N MET A 280 -37.86 19.34 31.77
CA MET A 280 -36.79 20.28 31.44
C MET A 280 -35.82 20.47 32.63
N PRO A 281 -34.50 20.36 32.41
CA PRO A 281 -33.53 20.67 33.45
C PRO A 281 -33.48 22.17 33.74
N THR A 282 -33.10 22.52 34.97
CA THR A 282 -32.66 23.89 35.27
C THR A 282 -31.31 24.19 34.62
N GLU A 283 -30.97 25.47 34.43
CA GLU A 283 -29.66 25.83 33.87
C GLU A 283 -28.49 25.25 34.67
N ALA A 284 -28.61 25.17 36.00
CA ALA A 284 -27.60 24.60 36.87
C ALA A 284 -27.41 23.10 36.63
N GLU A 285 -28.51 22.34 36.52
CA GLU A 285 -28.48 20.90 36.22
C GLU A 285 -27.87 20.62 34.84
N ALA A 286 -28.24 21.42 33.83
CA ALA A 286 -27.75 21.28 32.46
C ALA A 286 -26.23 21.56 32.35
N ARG A 287 -25.69 22.47 33.16
CA ARG A 287 -24.26 22.84 33.13
C ARG A 287 -23.36 21.97 33.99
N SER A 288 -23.89 21.34 35.06
CA SER A 288 -23.04 20.67 36.06
C SER A 288 -23.36 19.19 36.31
N VAL A 289 -24.64 18.80 36.28
CA VAL A 289 -25.07 17.45 36.66
C VAL A 289 -25.22 16.55 35.44
N TRP A 290 -25.90 17.04 34.41
CA TRP A 290 -26.17 16.27 33.20
C TRP A 290 -24.89 15.89 32.45
N PRO A 291 -23.91 16.80 32.22
CA PRO A 291 -22.69 16.45 31.52
C PRO A 291 -21.92 15.30 32.20
N GLY A 292 -21.81 15.32 33.53
CA GLY A 292 -21.13 14.26 34.29
C GLY A 292 -21.85 12.91 34.18
N ALA A 293 -23.19 12.89 34.25
CA ALA A 293 -23.98 11.68 34.13
C ALA A 293 -23.89 11.06 32.73
N TYR A 294 -24.03 11.89 31.68
CA TYR A 294 -23.87 11.44 30.29
C TYR A 294 -22.45 11.00 30.00
N TRP A 295 -21.44 11.72 30.50
CA TRP A 295 -20.03 11.33 30.37
C TRP A 295 -19.76 9.93 30.92
N GLN A 296 -20.21 9.64 32.13
CA GLN A 296 -20.05 8.31 32.74
C GLN A 296 -20.79 7.23 31.95
N SER A 297 -21.96 7.55 31.41
CA SER A 297 -22.77 6.61 30.63
C SER A 297 -22.11 6.27 29.31
N VAL A 298 -21.57 7.28 28.62
CA VAL A 298 -20.81 7.12 27.37
C VAL A 298 -19.50 6.37 27.61
N LYS A 299 -18.76 6.69 28.68
CA LYS A 299 -17.53 5.99 29.04
C LYS A 299 -17.78 4.50 29.29
N LYS A 300 -18.86 4.15 30.00
CA LYS A 300 -19.24 2.76 30.21
C LYS A 300 -19.58 2.03 28.91
N ALA A 301 -20.34 2.68 28.02
CA ALA A 301 -20.73 2.08 26.74
C ALA A 301 -19.52 1.85 25.81
N THR A 302 -18.56 2.78 25.81
CA THR A 302 -17.32 2.67 25.02
C THR A 302 -16.38 1.59 25.57
N ASP A 303 -16.25 1.46 26.89
CA ASP A 303 -15.45 0.40 27.53
C ASP A 303 -16.03 -1.00 27.27
N ASP A 304 -17.35 -1.18 27.31
CA ASP A 304 -18.00 -2.48 27.05
C ASP A 304 -17.90 -2.91 25.57
N SER A 305 -17.83 -1.95 24.64
CA SER A 305 -17.69 -2.20 23.20
C SER A 305 -16.27 -2.65 22.81
N SER A 306 -15.27 -2.35 23.64
CA SER A 306 -13.87 -2.76 23.43
C SER A 306 -13.57 -4.22 23.80
N LYS A 307 -14.53 -4.92 24.43
CA LYS A 307 -14.39 -6.31 24.91
C LYS A 307 -15.07 -7.37 24.02
N SER A 308 -15.70 -6.97 22.91
CA SER A 308 -16.41 -7.86 21.95
C SER A 308 -15.73 -7.90 20.58
#